data_AF-A0A537UDT0-F1
#
_entry.id   AF-A0A537UDT0-F1
#
_cell.length_a   1.000
_cell.length_b   1.000
_cell.length_c   1.000
_cell.angle_alpha   90.00
_cell.angle_beta   90.00
_cell.angle_gamma   90.00
#
_symmetry.space_group_name_H-M   'P 1'
#
loop_
_entity.id
_entity.type
_entity.pdbx_description
1 polymer ?
#
loop_
_entity_poly.entity_id
_entity_poly.type
_entity_poly.pdbx_seq_one_letter_code
_entity_poly.pdbx_strand_id
1 'polypeptide(L)' 'AKLRIAFGSATWPHQMVRVMLLEQIYRAATILAGHPYHRA' A
#
# COMPACT_ATOMS: atom_id res chain seq x y z
N ALA A 1 -11.89 11.31 10.27
CA ALA A 1 -11.46 9.92 10.03
C ALA A 1 -10.63 9.44 11.21
N LYS A 2 -10.84 8.20 11.67
CA LYS A 2 -10.12 7.60 12.81
C LYS A 2 -8.64 7.27 12.49
N LEU A 3 -8.31 7.17 11.21
CA LEU A 3 -6.96 6.89 10.72
C LEU A 3 -6.65 7.80 9.53
N ARG A 4 -5.40 8.30 9.47
CA ARG A 4 -4.84 9.04 8.33
C ARG A 4 -3.54 8.37 7.94
N ILE A 5 -3.39 8.04 6.66
CA ILE A 5 -2.21 7.38 6.09
C ILE A 5 -1.68 8.28 4.98
N ALA A 6 -0.37 8.43 4.92
CA ALA A 6 0.32 9.18 3.86
C ALA A 6 1.33 8.28 3.14
N PHE A 7 1.46 8.46 1.82
CA PHE A 7 2.47 7.79 0.98
C PHE A 7 3.82 8.53 1.00
N GLY A 8 4.17 9.11 2.14
CA GLY A 8 5.32 10.02 2.31
C GLY A 8 4.96 11.51 2.20
N SER A 9 5.99 12.35 2.11
CA SER A 9 5.87 13.82 2.03
C SER A 9 5.61 14.37 0.63
N ALA A 10 5.77 13.53 -0.41
CA ALA A 10 5.57 13.93 -1.80
C ALA A 10 4.07 14.03 -2.16
N THR A 11 3.75 14.95 -3.06
CA THR A 11 2.43 15.05 -3.69
C THR A 11 2.38 14.13 -4.89
N TRP A 12 1.52 13.12 -4.83
CA TRP A 12 1.36 12.14 -5.91
C TRP A 12 0.12 12.45 -6.76
N PRO A 13 0.15 12.23 -8.08
CA PRO A 13 -1.03 12.33 -8.93
C PRO A 13 -2.14 11.38 -8.45
N HIS A 14 -3.39 11.84 -8.46
CA HIS A 14 -4.51 11.06 -7.90
C HIS A 14 -4.62 9.64 -8.49
N GLN A 15 -4.42 9.50 -9.81
CA GLN A 15 -4.48 8.19 -10.48
C GLN A 15 -3.38 7.23 -10.00
N MET A 16 -2.19 7.74 -9.72
CA MET A 16 -1.05 6.95 -9.23
C MET A 16 -1.31 6.42 -7.82
N VAL A 17 -1.81 7.28 -6.91
CA VAL A 17 -2.09 6.89 -5.51
C VAL A 17 -3.09 5.75 -5.42
N ARG A 18 -4.07 5.67 -6.33
CA ARG A 18 -5.04 4.58 -6.36
C ARG A 18 -4.36 3.23 -6.55
N VAL A 19 -3.46 3.13 -7.52
CA VAL A 19 -2.74 1.89 -7.82
C VAL A 19 -1.75 1.56 -6.70
N MET A 20 -1.03 2.55 -6.18
CA MET A 20 -0.12 2.37 -5.04
C MET A 20 -0.85 1.88 -3.79
N LEU A 21 -2.03 2.42 -3.48
CA LEU A 21 -2.84 1.97 -2.35
C LEU A 21 -3.29 0.53 -2.52
N LEU A 22 -3.77 0.16 -3.71
CA LEU A 22 -4.16 -1.22 -4.00
C LEU A 22 -2.99 -2.19 -3.84
N GLU A 23 -1.81 -1.82 -4.33
CA GLU A 23 -0.59 -2.61 -4.16
C GLU A 23 -0.24 -2.79 -2.69
N GLN A 24 -0.28 -1.73 -1.88
CA GLN A 24 0.05 -1.82 -0.45
C GLN A 24 -0.94 -2.70 0.32
N ILE A 25 -2.23 -2.64 -0.03
CA ILE A 25 -3.25 -3.53 0.54
C ILE A 25 -2.98 -4.99 0.14
N TYR A 26 -2.71 -5.24 -1.14
CA TYR A 26 -2.36 -6.58 -1.64
C TYR A 26 -1.10 -7.11 -0.94
N ARG A 27 -0.06 -6.29 -0.81
CA ARG A 27 1.16 -6.61 -0.08
C ARG A 27 0.87 -6.96 1.38
N ALA A 28 0.08 -6.15 2.09
CA ALA A 28 -0.29 -6.44 3.47
C ALA A 28 -1.04 -7.78 3.57
N ALA A 29 -2.01 -8.04 2.68
CA ALA A 29 -2.75 -9.30 2.64
C ALA A 29 -1.85 -10.51 2.37
N THR A 30 -0.91 -10.41 1.42
CA THR A 30 0.03 -11.50 1.11
C THR A 30 1.00 -11.80 2.24
N ILE A 31 1.47 -10.77 2.97
CA ILE A 31 2.29 -10.94 4.18
C ILE A 31 1.49 -11.68 5.26
N LEU A 32 0.25 -11.26 5.53
CA LEU A 32 -0.63 -11.90 6.51
C LEU A 32 -0.97 -13.35 6.13
N ALA A 33 -1.04 -13.66 4.84
CA ALA A 33 -1.27 -15.00 4.32
C ALA A 33 -0.01 -15.89 4.28
N GLY A 34 1.18 -15.35 4.60
CA GLY A 34 2.44 -16.09 4.54
C GLY A 34 2.92 -16.42 3.12
N HIS A 35 2.44 -15.69 2.10
CA HIS A 35 2.91 -15.87 0.73
C HIS A 35 4.33 -15.30 0.54
N PRO A 36 5.20 -15.95 -0.27
CA PRO A 36 6.57 -15.49 -0.54
C PRO A 36 6.64 -14.24 -1.44
N TYR A 37 5.52 -13.53 -1.62
CA TYR A 37 5.45 -12.31 -2.42
C TYR A 37 6.30 -11.19 -1.82
N HIS A 38 6.33 -11.10 -0.48
CA HIS A 38 7.26 -10.24 0.21
C HIS A 38 8.58 -11.00 0.38
N ARG A 39 9.55 -10.72 -0.49
CA ARG A 39 10.94 -11.16 -0.27
C ARG A 39 11.52 -10.30 0.85
N ALA A 40 11.59 -10.88 2.04
CA ALA A 40 12.36 -10.35 3.16
C ALA A 40 13.86 -10.44 2.87
#